data_AF-A0A1C0Y6S4-F1
#
_entry.id   AF-A0A1C0Y6S4-F1
#
_cell.length_a   1.000
_cell.length_b   1.000
_cell.length_c   1.000
_cell.angle_alpha   90.00
_cell.angle_beta   90.00
_cell.angle_gamma   90.00
#
_symmetry.space_group_name_H-M   'P 1'
#
loop_
_entity.id
_entity.type
_entity.pdbx_description
1 polymer ?
#
loop_
_entity_poly.entity_id
_entity_poly.type
_entity_poly.pdbx_seq_one_letter_code
_entity_poly.pdbx_strand_id
1 'polypeptide(L)'
;MKRFFVTTIALTALLSACSDEDVNNEVQQNTVKVDVAEAPPLDTNTAAVLETAEQQLLPQIASLLQLPEADILFTIDANTEGTIPAILTTLRVPATATIETPIIERIVTLLMTELSTIENTDMNEKNIYIMNTNGDVLH
;
A
#
# COMPACT_ATOMS: atom_id res chain seq x y z
N MET A 1 -18.94 -37.82 -11.25
CA MET A 1 -17.55 -38.28 -11.03
C MET A 1 -16.78 -38.26 -12.34
N LYS A 2 -15.80 -37.37 -12.49
CA LYS A 2 -14.58 -37.57 -13.28
C LYS A 2 -13.60 -36.44 -12.92
N ARG A 3 -12.43 -36.83 -12.42
CA ARG A 3 -11.28 -35.98 -12.12
C ARG A 3 -10.38 -35.87 -13.35
N PHE A 4 -9.37 -35.00 -13.22
CA PHE A 4 -8.09 -34.91 -13.96
C PHE A 4 -8.07 -33.95 -15.17
N PHE A 5 -7.04 -33.15 -15.46
CA PHE A 5 -5.69 -32.93 -14.88
C PHE A 5 -5.20 -31.52 -15.29
N VAL A 6 -4.21 -31.03 -14.55
CA VAL A 6 -3.37 -29.83 -14.75
C VAL A 6 -2.56 -29.87 -16.05
N THR A 7 -2.36 -28.72 -16.70
CA THR A 7 -1.29 -28.39 -17.68
C THR A 7 -1.42 -26.89 -18.03
N THR A 8 -0.42 -26.06 -18.30
CA THR A 8 1.05 -26.06 -18.20
C THR A 8 1.48 -24.61 -18.48
N ILE A 9 2.62 -24.24 -17.90
CA ILE A 9 3.36 -22.98 -17.98
C ILE A 9 3.52 -22.47 -19.42
N ALA A 10 3.13 -21.22 -19.66
CA ALA A 10 3.64 -20.35 -20.73
C ALA A 10 4.39 -19.22 -20.00
N LEU A 11 5.60 -18.79 -20.37
CA LEU A 11 5.96 -18.30 -21.69
C LEU A 11 7.50 -18.26 -21.77
N THR A 12 8.09 -18.99 -22.71
CA THR A 12 9.51 -18.85 -23.05
C THR A 12 9.66 -17.61 -23.94
N ALA A 13 10.25 -16.53 -23.42
CA ALA A 13 10.65 -15.40 -24.25
C ALA A 13 12.01 -15.70 -24.90
N LEU A 14 11.96 -16.19 -26.14
CA LEU A 14 13.06 -16.19 -27.09
C LEU A 14 13.23 -14.79 -27.68
N LEU A 15 14.34 -14.12 -27.39
CA LEU A 15 14.92 -13.11 -28.29
C LEU A 15 16.43 -13.31 -28.34
N SER A 16 16.83 -14.27 -29.18
CA SER A 16 18.21 -14.51 -29.59
C SER A 16 18.62 -13.48 -30.64
N ALA A 17 19.63 -12.69 -30.29
CA ALA A 17 20.74 -12.20 -31.10
C ALA A 17 20.52 -11.92 -32.61
N CYS A 18 20.64 -10.64 -32.97
CA CYS A 18 21.26 -10.25 -34.24
C CYS A 18 22.76 -10.58 -34.18
N SER A 19 23.25 -11.30 -35.19
CA SER A 19 24.65 -11.42 -35.61
C SER A 19 25.24 -10.02 -35.91
N ASP A 20 26.54 -9.73 -35.96
CA ASP A 20 27.79 -10.48 -36.15
C ASP A 20 28.94 -9.58 -35.61
N GLU A 21 30.15 -10.13 -35.60
CA GLU A 21 31.49 -9.50 -35.44
C GLU A 21 32.18 -9.52 -34.06
N ASP A 22 33.21 -10.36 -34.04
CA ASP A 22 34.28 -10.54 -33.07
C ASP A 22 34.90 -9.23 -32.55
N VAL A 23 34.76 -8.95 -31.26
CA VAL A 23 35.84 -8.34 -30.46
C VAL A 23 35.82 -8.93 -29.06
N ASN A 24 36.88 -9.68 -28.78
CA ASN A 24 37.30 -10.18 -27.49
C ASN A 24 37.30 -9.06 -26.44
N ASN A 25 36.32 -9.05 -25.53
CA ASN A 25 36.34 -8.19 -24.35
C ASN A 25 35.68 -8.93 -23.18
N GLU A 26 36.51 -9.40 -22.24
CA GLU A 26 36.08 -9.96 -20.96
C GLU A 26 35.42 -8.86 -20.12
N VAL A 27 34.15 -8.57 -20.39
CA VAL A 27 33.31 -7.83 -19.44
C VAL A 27 32.93 -8.84 -18.36
N GLN A 28 33.70 -8.87 -17.28
CA GLN A 28 33.21 -9.39 -16.01
C GLN A 28 31.97 -8.59 -15.64
N GLN A 29 30.80 -9.12 -16.01
CA GLN A 29 29.54 -8.73 -15.43
C GLN A 29 29.62 -9.12 -13.96
N ASN A 30 30.06 -8.18 -13.14
CA ASN A 30 29.85 -8.22 -11.70
C ASN A 30 28.36 -7.98 -11.47
N THR A 31 27.56 -9.00 -11.80
CA THR A 31 26.16 -9.10 -11.40
C THR A 31 26.19 -9.20 -9.89
N VAL A 32 26.10 -8.04 -9.23
CA VAL A 32 25.63 -7.99 -7.85
C VAL A 32 24.23 -8.58 -7.92
N LYS A 33 24.12 -9.89 -7.60
CA LYS A 33 22.85 -10.48 -7.24
C LYS A 33 22.43 -9.78 -5.96
N VAL A 34 21.70 -8.68 -6.12
CA VAL A 34 20.88 -8.19 -5.03
C VAL A 34 19.85 -9.28 -4.87
N ASP A 35 20.08 -10.16 -3.90
CA ASP A 35 19.03 -11.05 -3.41
C ASP A 35 17.93 -10.10 -2.93
N VAL A 36 16.91 -9.89 -3.77
CA VAL A 36 15.69 -9.22 -3.39
C VAL A 36 15.01 -10.18 -2.44
N ALA A 37 15.40 -10.12 -1.17
CA ALA A 37 14.70 -10.81 -0.11
C ALA A 37 13.29 -10.24 -0.11
N GLU A 38 12.34 -11.06 -0.55
CA GLU A 38 10.92 -10.73 -0.49
C GLU A 38 10.59 -10.39 0.97
N ALA A 39 10.02 -9.21 1.17
CA ALA A 39 9.60 -8.76 2.48
C ALA A 39 8.69 -9.81 3.12
N PRO A 40 8.86 -10.12 4.43
CA PRO A 40 8.00 -11.08 5.08
C PRO A 40 6.53 -10.62 4.95
N PRO A 41 5.59 -11.53 4.61
CA PRO A 41 4.19 -11.16 4.52
C PRO A 41 3.67 -10.73 5.88
N LEU A 42 2.72 -9.79 5.88
CA LEU A 42 1.99 -9.40 7.08
C LEU A 42 1.30 -10.64 7.68
N ASP A 43 1.38 -10.82 9.00
CA ASP A 43 0.70 -11.94 9.63
C ASP A 43 -0.83 -11.77 9.49
N THR A 44 -1.55 -12.91 9.41
CA THR A 44 -2.98 -12.92 9.13
C THR A 44 -3.80 -12.19 10.19
N ASN A 45 -3.34 -12.14 11.44
CA ASN A 45 -4.06 -11.43 12.50
C ASN A 45 -3.95 -9.92 12.30
N THR A 46 -2.75 -9.42 12.02
CA THR A 46 -2.53 -7.99 11.76
C THR A 46 -3.31 -7.53 10.53
N ALA A 47 -3.34 -8.31 9.43
CA ALA A 47 -4.15 -7.98 8.26
C ALA A 47 -5.66 -7.84 8.59
N ALA A 48 -6.21 -8.77 9.37
CA ALA A 48 -7.61 -8.72 9.79
C ALA A 48 -7.91 -7.55 10.75
N VAL A 49 -6.94 -7.19 11.60
CA VAL A 49 -7.05 -6.03 12.50
C VAL A 49 -7.08 -4.73 11.71
N LEU A 50 -6.25 -4.59 10.66
CA LEU A 50 -6.26 -3.41 9.79
C LEU A 50 -7.58 -3.27 9.03
N GLU A 51 -8.11 -4.37 8.47
CA GLU A 51 -9.43 -4.38 7.82
C GLU A 51 -10.55 -3.98 8.80
N THR A 52 -10.48 -4.49 10.03
CA THR A 52 -11.44 -4.14 11.09
C THR A 52 -11.34 -2.65 11.44
N ALA A 53 -10.12 -2.13 11.58
CA ALA A 53 -9.89 -0.71 11.86
C ALA A 53 -10.42 0.17 10.72
N GLU A 54 -10.24 -0.23 9.46
CA GLU A 54 -10.76 0.49 8.30
C GLU A 54 -12.29 0.65 8.38
N GLN A 55 -12.99 -0.46 8.63
CA GLN A 55 -14.44 -0.49 8.77
C GLN A 55 -14.96 0.32 9.97
N GLN A 56 -14.19 0.39 11.06
CA GLN A 56 -14.56 1.13 12.27
C GLN A 56 -14.29 2.63 12.17
N LEU A 57 -13.26 3.03 11.43
CA LEU A 57 -12.80 4.42 11.33
C LEU A 57 -13.53 5.18 10.21
N LEU A 58 -13.90 4.53 9.11
CA LEU A 58 -14.59 5.19 7.99
C LEU A 58 -15.85 5.97 8.44
N PRO A 59 -16.79 5.42 9.23
CA PRO A 59 -17.97 6.18 9.68
C PRO A 59 -17.62 7.40 10.55
N GLN A 60 -16.57 7.30 11.36
CA GLN A 60 -16.12 8.40 12.22
C GLN A 60 -15.49 9.52 11.39
N ILE A 61 -14.65 9.16 10.41
CA ILE A 61 -14.04 10.10 9.47
C ILE A 61 -15.12 10.78 8.61
N ALA A 62 -16.09 10.00 8.09
CA ALA A 62 -17.22 10.52 7.34
C ALA A 62 -18.04 11.54 8.15
N SER A 63 -18.27 11.25 9.43
CA SER A 63 -18.93 12.16 10.37
C SER A 63 -18.14 13.46 10.59
N LEU A 64 -16.82 13.37 10.78
CA LEU A 64 -15.94 14.55 10.92
C LEU A 64 -15.95 15.44 9.67
N LEU A 65 -15.95 14.81 8.49
CA LEU A 65 -15.98 15.48 7.20
C LEU A 65 -17.37 15.99 6.80
N GLN A 66 -18.43 15.53 7.48
CA GLN A 66 -19.82 15.75 7.10
C GLN A 66 -20.11 15.30 5.67
N LEU A 67 -19.52 14.17 5.27
CA LEU A 67 -19.69 13.56 3.95
C LEU A 67 -20.35 12.19 4.07
N PRO A 68 -21.09 11.73 3.06
CA PRO A 68 -21.48 10.34 2.95
C PRO A 68 -20.26 9.41 2.90
N GLU A 69 -20.32 8.26 3.59
CA GLU A 69 -19.26 7.25 3.52
C GLU A 69 -18.97 6.80 2.07
N ALA A 70 -20.01 6.72 1.24
CA ALA A 70 -19.90 6.35 -0.17
C ALA A 70 -19.09 7.34 -1.02
N ASP A 71 -18.90 8.57 -0.56
CA ASP A 71 -18.12 9.60 -1.25
C ASP A 71 -16.64 9.59 -0.81
N ILE A 72 -16.30 8.76 0.18
CA ILE A 72 -14.97 8.68 0.76
C ILE A 72 -14.34 7.34 0.36
N LEU A 73 -13.12 7.41 -0.20
CA LEU A 73 -12.27 6.23 -0.30
C LEU A 73 -11.29 6.28 0.87
N PHE A 74 -11.35 5.26 1.72
CA PHE A 74 -10.45 5.12 2.85
C PHE A 74 -9.80 3.75 2.80
N THR A 75 -8.47 3.70 2.88
CA THR A 75 -7.73 2.44 2.94
C THR A 75 -6.69 2.49 4.04
N ILE A 76 -6.50 1.35 4.70
CA ILE A 76 -5.41 1.13 5.65
C ILE A 76 -4.60 -0.08 5.18
N ASP A 77 -3.35 0.19 4.80
CA ASP A 77 -2.40 -0.81 4.32
C ASP A 77 -1.20 -0.90 5.25
N ALA A 78 -0.35 -1.92 5.05
CA ALA A 78 0.94 -2.02 5.71
C ALA A 78 2.06 -2.12 4.69
N ASN A 79 3.07 -1.25 4.81
CA ASN A 79 4.35 -1.44 4.13
C ASN A 79 5.20 -2.44 4.91
N THR A 80 5.46 -3.61 4.32
CA THR A 80 6.23 -4.70 4.92
C THR A 80 7.72 -4.69 4.57
N GLU A 81 8.19 -3.72 3.78
CA GLU A 81 9.61 -3.64 3.37
C GLU A 81 10.58 -3.37 4.54
N GLY A 82 10.06 -2.96 5.70
CA GLY A 82 10.83 -2.74 6.93
C GLY A 82 10.83 -3.93 7.89
N THR A 83 11.73 -3.90 8.89
CA THR A 83 11.78 -4.89 9.98
C THR A 83 10.49 -4.92 10.80
N ILE A 84 9.81 -3.78 10.91
CA ILE A 84 8.49 -3.62 11.51
C ILE A 84 7.59 -3.07 10.41
N PRO A 85 6.44 -3.70 10.10
CA PRO A 85 5.49 -3.19 9.14
C PRO A 85 5.02 -1.79 9.52
N ALA A 86 5.06 -0.84 8.57
CA ALA A 86 4.56 0.52 8.79
C ALA A 86 3.14 0.65 8.24
N ILE A 87 2.21 1.13 9.07
CA ILE A 87 0.85 1.42 8.62
C ILE A 87 0.88 2.61 7.66
N LEU A 88 0.18 2.46 6.53
CA LEU A 88 -0.05 3.48 5.53
C LEU A 88 -1.55 3.73 5.44
N THR A 89 -1.97 4.98 5.57
CA THR A 89 -3.39 5.34 5.52
C THR A 89 -3.64 6.28 4.35
N THR A 90 -4.59 5.95 3.48
CA THR A 90 -5.00 6.82 2.38
C THR A 90 -6.45 7.21 2.54
N LEU A 91 -6.73 8.50 2.50
CA LEU A 91 -8.07 9.07 2.52
C LEU A 91 -8.25 9.95 1.27
N ARG A 92 -9.20 9.58 0.40
CA ARG A 92 -9.61 10.39 -0.74
C ARG A 92 -11.03 10.91 -0.55
N VAL A 93 -11.18 12.20 -0.80
CA VAL A 93 -12.46 12.92 -0.71
C VAL A 93 -12.79 13.62 -2.04
N PRO A 94 -14.06 13.94 -2.31
CA PRO A 94 -14.42 14.66 -3.53
C PRO A 94 -13.73 16.03 -3.58
N ALA A 95 -13.25 16.44 -4.76
CA ALA A 95 -12.66 17.76 -4.98
C ALA A 95 -13.59 18.95 -4.67
N THR A 96 -14.90 18.71 -4.62
CA THR A 96 -15.89 19.72 -4.25
C THR A 96 -16.04 19.89 -2.74
N ALA A 97 -15.47 18.99 -1.93
CA ALA A 97 -15.52 19.09 -0.47
C ALA A 97 -14.57 20.18 0.02
N THR A 98 -15.11 21.18 0.71
CA THR A 98 -14.31 22.18 1.41
C THR A 98 -14.00 21.66 2.81
N ILE A 99 -12.76 21.18 3.01
CA ILE A 99 -12.32 20.64 4.29
C ILE A 99 -11.40 21.66 4.96
N GLU A 100 -11.81 22.13 6.14
CA GLU A 100 -11.01 23.07 6.91
C GLU A 100 -9.83 22.35 7.59
N THR A 101 -8.68 23.04 7.71
CA THR A 101 -7.47 22.51 8.37
C THR A 101 -7.72 21.89 9.74
N PRO A 102 -8.54 22.46 10.65
CA PRO A 102 -8.81 21.84 11.94
C PRO A 102 -9.53 20.47 11.85
N ILE A 103 -10.29 20.22 10.77
CA ILE A 103 -10.91 18.90 10.55
C ILE A 103 -9.87 17.88 10.12
N ILE A 104 -8.92 18.28 9.25
CA ILE A 104 -7.79 17.45 8.83
C ILE A 104 -6.97 17.03 10.05
N GLU A 105 -6.59 17.98 10.91
CA GLU A 105 -5.81 17.71 12.13
C GLU A 105 -6.54 16.76 13.09
N ARG A 106 -7.87 16.86 13.20
CA ARG A 106 -8.69 15.94 14.01
C ARG A 106 -8.70 14.53 13.43
N ILE A 107 -8.78 14.38 12.11
CA ILE A 107 -8.70 13.08 11.44
C ILE A 107 -7.32 12.47 11.66
N VAL A 108 -6.25 13.24 11.47
CA VAL A 108 -4.87 12.80 11.71
C VAL A 108 -4.70 12.33 13.17
N THR A 109 -5.20 13.11 14.13
CA THR A 109 -5.15 12.74 15.55
C THR A 109 -5.92 11.46 15.84
N LEU A 110 -7.11 11.29 15.27
CA LEU A 110 -7.92 10.07 15.39
C LEU A 110 -7.15 8.86 14.85
N LEU A 111 -6.65 8.95 13.62
CA LEU A 111 -5.90 7.87 12.97
C LEU A 111 -4.65 7.49 13.78
N MET A 112 -3.86 8.46 14.22
CA MET A 112 -2.69 8.22 15.06
C MET A 112 -3.07 7.54 16.38
N THR A 113 -4.14 7.99 17.03
CA THR A 113 -4.59 7.43 18.31
C THR A 113 -5.02 5.98 18.18
N GLU A 114 -5.86 5.68 17.18
CA GLU A 114 -6.46 4.35 17.04
C GLU A 114 -5.45 3.35 16.45
N LEU A 115 -4.70 3.74 15.42
CA LEU A 115 -3.81 2.83 14.70
C LEU A 115 -2.49 2.55 15.44
N SER A 116 -2.04 3.46 16.32
CA SER A 116 -0.87 3.18 17.18
C SER A 116 -1.10 2.09 18.23
N THR A 117 -2.35 1.64 18.42
CA THR A 117 -2.67 0.53 19.32
C THR A 117 -2.45 -0.85 18.69
N ILE A 118 -2.22 -0.91 17.37
CA ILE A 118 -2.05 -2.17 16.63
C ILE A 118 -0.63 -2.70 16.88
N GLU A 119 -0.55 -3.83 17.58
CA GLU A 119 0.72 -4.45 17.94
C GLU A 119 1.55 -4.84 16.71
N ASN A 120 2.87 -4.83 16.87
CA ASN A 120 3.85 -5.23 15.84
C ASN A 120 3.78 -4.40 14.55
N THR A 121 3.24 -3.18 14.62
CA THR A 121 3.25 -2.22 13.52
C THR A 121 3.83 -0.89 13.99
N ASP A 122 4.32 -0.10 13.05
CA ASP A 122 4.72 1.29 13.27
C ASP A 122 3.69 2.23 12.65
N MET A 123 3.31 3.28 13.39
CA MET A 123 2.37 4.29 12.93
C MET A 123 2.99 5.67 13.07
N ASN A 124 3.06 6.39 11.95
CA ASN A 124 3.62 7.73 11.88
C ASN A 124 2.67 8.67 11.14
N GLU A 125 2.64 9.94 11.55
CA GLU A 125 1.85 10.99 10.88
C GLU A 125 2.20 11.09 9.39
N LYS A 126 3.47 10.93 9.03
CA LYS A 126 3.96 10.98 7.63
C LYS A 126 3.39 9.88 6.74
N ASN A 127 2.76 8.87 7.32
CA ASN A 127 2.15 7.77 6.59
C ASN A 127 0.64 7.98 6.36
N ILE A 128 0.10 9.11 6.80
CA ILE A 128 -1.29 9.49 6.57
C ILE A 128 -1.33 10.40 5.35
N TYR A 129 -2.07 9.99 4.33
CA TYR A 129 -2.24 10.75 3.09
C TYR A 129 -3.69 11.14 2.96
N ILE A 130 -3.98 12.44 3.02
CA ILE A 130 -5.33 12.97 2.79
C ILE A 130 -5.28 13.80 1.53
N MET A 131 -6.08 13.42 0.53
CA MET A 131 -6.09 14.09 -0.76
C MET A 131 -7.49 14.18 -1.34
N ASN A 132 -7.68 15.11 -2.27
CA ASN A 132 -8.91 15.15 -3.04
C ASN A 132 -8.82 14.30 -4.31
N THR A 133 -9.94 14.09 -4.99
CA THR A 133 -10.01 13.33 -6.24
C THR A 133 -9.25 13.97 -7.42
N ASN A 134 -8.83 15.24 -7.32
CA ASN A 134 -7.94 15.88 -8.30
C ASN A 134 -6.46 15.56 -8.04
N GLY A 135 -6.13 15.00 -6.88
CA GLY A 135 -4.76 14.72 -6.46
C GLY A 135 -4.12 15.85 -5.64
N ASP A 136 -4.88 16.86 -5.21
CA ASP A 136 -4.36 17.87 -4.29
C ASP A 136 -4.17 17.23 -2.91
N VAL A 137 -2.95 17.35 -2.39
CA VAL A 137 -2.59 16.85 -1.05
C VAL A 137 -3.04 17.86 -0.01
N LEU A 138 -3.84 17.38 0.93
CA LEU A 138 -4.39 18.14 2.06
C LEU A 138 -3.61 17.84 3.36
N HIS A 139 -3.03 16.65 3.45
CA HIS A 139 -2.08 16.19 4.47
C HIS A 139 -1.16 15.13 3.87
#